data_AF-A0A2T1CXW6-F1
#
_entry.id   AF-A0A2T1CXW6-F1
#
_cell.length_a   1.000
_cell.length_b   1.000
_cell.length_c   1.000
_cell.angle_alpha   90.00
_cell.angle_beta   90.00
_cell.angle_gamma   90.00
#
_symmetry.space_group_name_H-M   'P 1'
#
loop_
_entity.id
_entity.type
_entity.pdbx_description
1 polymer ?
#
loop_
_entity_poly.entity_id
_entity_poly.type
_entity_poly.pdbx_seq_one_letter_code
_entity_poly.pdbx_strand_id
1 'polypeptide(L)'
;MNVIGLISGTSIDGIDAALVSISGSTTDLSVNLIAAHTYPYPEHLRSQILAVCGGAALSMEAFAALDDAIGYHFAQAALTLQASHP
;
A
#
# COMPACT_ATOMS: atom_id res chain seq x y z
N MET A 1 -7.89 15.18 11.88
CA MET A 1 -7.08 15.06 10.65
C MET A 1 -7.32 13.69 10.06
N ASN A 2 -7.71 13.59 8.79
CA ASN A 2 -7.86 12.30 8.13
C ASN A 2 -6.53 11.88 7.51
N VAL A 3 -6.15 10.61 7.70
CA VAL A 3 -4.90 10.02 7.19
C VAL A 3 -5.22 8.66 6.59
N ILE A 4 -4.57 8.33 5.47
CA ILE A 4 -4.58 6.96 4.92
C ILE A 4 -3.22 6.32 5.22
N GLY A 5 -3.22 5.25 5.99
CA GLY A 5 -2.08 4.36 6.16
C GLY A 5 -2.10 3.27 5.09
N LEU A 6 -0.93 2.95 4.52
CA LEU A 6 -0.77 1.90 3.52
C LEU A 6 0.36 0.96 3.95
N ILE A 7 0.16 -0.35 3.82
CA ILE A 7 1.21 -1.36 4.06
C ILE A 7 1.02 -2.55 3.11
N SER A 8 2.12 -3.14 2.67
CA SER A 8 2.13 -4.47 2.05
C SER A 8 3.11 -5.35 2.81
N GLY A 9 2.61 -6.46 3.34
CA GLY A 9 3.42 -7.43 4.07
C GLY A 9 4.35 -8.23 3.16
N THR A 10 5.29 -8.96 3.75
CA THR A 10 6.22 -9.84 3.00
C THR A 10 5.53 -11.02 2.31
N SER A 11 4.24 -11.25 2.59
CA SER A 11 3.37 -12.18 1.85
C SER A 11 3.07 -11.72 0.42
N ILE A 12 3.17 -10.41 0.15
CA ILE A 12 2.94 -9.76 -1.16
C ILE A 12 1.60 -10.22 -1.76
N ASP A 13 0.59 -10.37 -0.93
CA ASP A 13 -0.77 -10.75 -1.30
C ASP A 13 -1.64 -9.54 -1.64
N GLY A 14 -1.32 -8.37 -1.08
CA GLY A 14 -1.96 -7.11 -1.43
C GLY A 14 -1.42 -5.92 -0.67
N ILE A 15 -2.15 -4.81 -0.78
CA ILE A 15 -1.91 -3.56 -0.08
C ILE A 15 -3.08 -3.32 0.86
N ASP A 16 -2.81 -3.33 2.15
CA ASP A 16 -3.76 -2.93 3.17
C ASP A 16 -3.78 -1.40 3.25
N ALA A 17 -4.97 -0.83 3.08
CA ALA A 17 -5.22 0.59 3.19
C ALA A 17 -6.20 0.86 4.33
N ALA A 18 -5.88 1.82 5.21
CA ALA A 18 -6.72 2.21 6.34
C ALA A 18 -6.89 3.73 6.38
N LEU A 19 -8.13 4.20 6.21
CA LEU A 19 -8.52 5.59 6.42
C LEU A 19 -8.88 5.78 7.89
N VAL A 20 -8.14 6.66 8.57
CA VAL A 20 -8.32 6.96 9.99
C VAL A 20 -8.56 8.45 10.21
N SER A 21 -9.37 8.78 11.21
CA SER A 21 -9.43 10.13 11.78
C SER A 21 -8.56 10.18 13.03
N ILE A 22 -7.54 11.02 12.99
CA ILE A 22 -6.64 11.29 14.09
C ILE A 22 -7.00 12.64 14.71
N SER A 23 -7.23 12.68 16.02
CA SER A 23 -7.52 13.89 16.78
C SER A 23 -6.79 13.90 18.12
N GLY A 24 -6.84 15.04 18.81
CA GLY A 24 -6.10 15.25 20.05
C GLY A 24 -4.67 15.72 19.82
N SER A 25 -3.91 15.72 20.90
CA SER A 25 -2.51 16.16 21.00
C SER A 25 -1.66 15.05 21.60
N THR A 26 -0.46 15.38 22.10
CA THR A 26 0.47 14.39 22.66
C THR A 26 -0.08 13.59 23.84
N THR A 27 -0.98 14.18 24.65
CA THR A 27 -1.50 13.54 25.87
C THR A 27 -2.88 12.92 25.73
N ASP A 28 -3.59 13.22 24.64
CA ASP A 28 -4.99 12.84 24.41
C ASP A 28 -5.23 12.38 22.96
N LEU A 29 -4.20 11.80 22.33
CA LEU A 29 -4.27 11.27 20.97
C LEU A 29 -5.36 10.19 20.84
N SER A 30 -6.26 10.39 19.88
CA SER A 30 -7.29 9.43 19.50
C SER A 30 -7.17 9.09 18.02
N VAL A 31 -7.30 7.80 17.69
CA VAL A 31 -7.28 7.29 16.33
C VAL A 31 -8.52 6.46 16.11
N ASN A 32 -9.39 6.91 15.20
CA ASN A 32 -10.63 6.23 14.86
C ASN A 32 -10.53 5.68 13.44
N LEU A 33 -10.69 4.37 13.29
CA LEU A 33 -10.76 3.74 11.98
C LEU A 33 -12.09 4.09 11.29
N ILE A 34 -12.02 4.72 10.12
CA ILE A 34 -13.18 5.06 9.31
C ILE A 34 -13.46 3.92 8.32
N ALA A 35 -12.42 3.46 7.62
CA ALA A 35 -12.52 2.41 6.61
C ALA A 35 -11.20 1.67 6.47
N ALA A 36 -11.27 0.39 6.13
CA ALA A 36 -10.10 -0.41 5.76
C ALA A 36 -10.44 -1.35 4.60
N HIS A 37 -9.45 -1.58 3.73
CA HIS A 37 -9.58 -2.53 2.63
C HIS A 37 -8.21 -3.08 2.21
N THR A 38 -8.19 -4.33 1.76
CA THR A 38 -7.00 -4.96 1.18
C THR A 38 -7.18 -5.04 -0.33
N TYR A 39 -6.26 -4.42 -1.08
CA TYR A 39 -6.27 -4.41 -2.54
C TYR A 39 -5.24 -5.42 -3.05
N PRO A 40 -5.66 -6.48 -3.78
CA PRO A 40 -4.72 -7.47 -4.29
C PRO A 40 -3.81 -6.85 -5.36
N TYR A 41 -2.55 -7.25 -5.38
CA TYR A 41 -1.68 -6.95 -6.52
C TYR A 41 -2.18 -7.68 -7.78
N PRO A 42 -1.97 -7.10 -8.97
CA PRO A 42 -2.05 -7.86 -10.20
C PRO A 42 -1.10 -9.07 -10.17
N GLU A 43 -1.56 -10.22 -10.66
CA GLU A 43 -0.82 -11.49 -10.59
C GLU A 43 0.60 -11.39 -11.19
N HIS A 44 0.74 -10.69 -12.32
CA HIS A 44 2.02 -10.50 -12.99
C HIS A 44 3.01 -9.72 -12.12
N LEU A 45 2.55 -8.63 -11.49
CA LEU A 45 3.37 -7.79 -10.63
C LEU A 45 3.77 -8.56 -9.38
N ARG A 46 2.81 -9.24 -8.73
CA ARG A 46 3.07 -10.11 -7.59
C ARG A 46 4.14 -11.17 -7.91
N SER A 47 4.04 -11.81 -9.07
CA SER A 47 5.01 -12.82 -9.51
C SER A 47 6.41 -12.25 -9.73
N GLN A 48 6.51 -11.04 -10.29
CA GLN A 48 7.78 -10.33 -10.45
C GLN A 48 8.43 -10.00 -9.10
N ILE A 49 7.66 -9.46 -8.15
CA ILE A 49 8.16 -9.16 -6.81
C ILE A 49 8.69 -10.44 -6.14
N LEU A 50 7.91 -11.53 -6.18
CA LEU A 50 8.31 -12.81 -5.61
C LEU A 50 9.57 -13.38 -6.25
N ALA A 51 9.73 -13.25 -7.58
CA ALA A 51 10.93 -13.70 -8.27
C ALA A 51 12.18 -12.94 -7.80
N VAL A 52 12.09 -11.61 -7.66
CA VAL A 52 13.18 -10.77 -7.17
C VAL A 52 13.51 -11.08 -5.71
N CYS A 53 12.50 -11.23 -4.86
CA CYS A 53 12.68 -11.67 -3.47
C CYS A 53 13.31 -13.08 -3.38
N GLY A 54 13.06 -13.93 -4.38
CA GLY A 54 13.67 -15.25 -4.54
C GLY A 54 15.10 -15.23 -5.10
N GLY A 55 15.68 -14.06 -5.34
CA GLY A 55 17.06 -13.90 -5.83
C GLY A 55 17.19 -13.88 -7.35
N ALA A 56 16.10 -13.71 -8.10
CA ALA A 56 16.20 -13.50 -9.54
C ALA A 56 17.01 -12.24 -9.84
N ALA A 57 17.96 -12.37 -10.77
CA ALA A 57 18.76 -11.23 -11.22
C ALA A 57 17.87 -10.21 -11.94
N LEU A 58 18.07 -8.94 -11.62
CA LEU A 58 17.34 -7.83 -12.21
C LEU A 58 18.32 -6.70 -12.52
N SER A 59 18.16 -6.04 -13.68
CA SER A 59 18.94 -4.83 -13.96
C SER A 59 18.49 -3.69 -13.05
N MET A 60 19.34 -2.69 -12.84
CA MET A 60 18.98 -1.51 -12.04
C MET A 60 17.77 -0.77 -12.63
N GLU A 61 17.66 -0.71 -13.96
CA GLU A 61 16.53 -0.12 -14.67
C GLU A 61 15.22 -0.88 -14.37
N ALA A 62 15.25 -2.21 -14.47
CA ALA A 62 14.06 -3.02 -14.19
C ALA A 62 13.69 -3.00 -12.70
N PHE A 63 14.67 -2.83 -11.80
CA PHE A 63 14.42 -2.62 -10.38
C PHE A 63 13.68 -1.31 -10.11
N ALA A 64 14.12 -0.21 -10.71
CA ALA A 64 13.43 1.07 -10.61
C ALA A 64 12.01 1.00 -11.17
N ALA A 65 11.82 0.35 -12.33
CA ALA A 65 10.49 0.16 -12.91
C ALA A 65 9.56 -0.69 -12.02
N LEU A 66 10.11 -1.69 -11.32
CA LEU A 66 9.35 -2.50 -10.36
C LEU A 66 8.93 -1.67 -9.14
N ASP A 67 9.83 -0.85 -8.59
CA ASP A 67 9.54 0.07 -7.49
C ASP A 67 8.43 1.08 -7.87
N ASP A 68 8.54 1.69 -9.06
CA ASP A 68 7.53 2.60 -9.60
C ASP A 68 6.16 1.91 -9.75
N ALA A 69 6.14 0.66 -10.25
CA ALA A 69 4.91 -0.11 -10.40
C ALA A 69 4.26 -0.40 -9.04
N ILE A 70 5.05 -0.77 -8.02
CA ILE A 70 4.57 -0.95 -6.65
C ILE A 70 3.99 0.36 -6.11
N GLY A 71 4.73 1.47 -6.24
CA GLY A 71 4.29 2.80 -5.80
C GLY A 71 2.99 3.25 -6.47
N TYR A 72 2.83 2.97 -7.76
CA TYR A 72 1.59 3.23 -8.49
C TYR A 72 0.41 2.47 -7.88
N HIS A 73 0.57 1.19 -7.54
CA HIS A 73 -0.49 0.41 -6.91
C HIS A 73 -0.82 0.88 -5.48
N PHE A 74 0.16 1.36 -4.72
CA PHE A 74 -0.08 2.03 -3.43
C PHE A 74 -0.94 3.30 -3.61
N ALA A 75 -0.61 4.13 -4.60
CA ALA A 75 -1.39 5.32 -4.91
C ALA A 75 -2.83 4.97 -5.35
N GLN A 76 -2.99 3.94 -6.18
CA GLN A 76 -4.32 3.46 -6.57
C GLN A 76 -5.15 2.96 -5.38
N ALA A 77 -4.54 2.23 -4.43
CA ALA A 77 -5.22 1.77 -3.22
C ALA A 77 -5.73 2.95 -2.38
N ALA A 78 -4.91 3.99 -2.19
CA ALA A 78 -5.31 5.20 -1.46
C ALA A 78 -6.45 5.96 -2.15
N LEU A 79 -6.33 6.20 -3.46
CA LEU A 79 -7.34 6.90 -4.25
C LEU A 79 -8.67 6.13 -4.26
N THR A 80 -8.61 4.80 -4.36
CA THR A 80 -9.81 3.94 -4.36
C THR A 80 -10.52 3.98 -3.00
N LEU A 81 -9.77 3.90 -1.90
CA LEU A 81 -10.34 3.98 -0.56
C LEU A 81 -10.96 5.36 -0.29
N GLN A 82 -10.27 6.43 -0.70
CA GLN A 82 -10.74 7.81 -0.59
C GLN A 82 -12.02 8.05 -1.40
N ALA A 83 -12.08 7.59 -2.65
CA ALA A 83 -13.25 7.78 -3.51
C ALA A 83 -14.53 7.15 -2.93
N SER A 84 -14.38 6.12 -2.09
CA SER A 84 -15.49 5.47 -1.39
C SER A 84 -15.92 6.21 -0.11
N HIS A 85 -15.16 7.22 0.35
CA HIS A 85 -15.33 7.93 1.62
C HIS A 85 -14.95 9.43 1.48
N PRO A 86 -15.79 10.24 0.80
CA PRO A 86 -15.53 11.67 0.57
C PRO A 86 -15.55 12.54 1.83
#